data_AF-A0AAI9IGU2-F1
#
_entry.id   AF-A0AAI9IGU2-F1
#
_cell.length_a   1.000
_cell.length_b   1.000
_cell.length_c   1.000
_cell.angle_alpha   90.00
_cell.angle_beta   90.00
_cell.angle_gamma   90.00
#
_symmetry.space_group_name_H-M   'P 1'
#
loop_
_entity.id
_entity.type
_entity.pdbx_description
1 polymer ?
#
loop_
_entity_poly.entity_id
_entity_poly.type
_entity_poly.pdbx_seq_one_letter_code
_entity_poly.pdbx_strand_id
1 'polypeptide(L)'
;MCTNAMSIARRHLGIIVRLCDMSEQDEPVAELVRATVRNCLLAMQTAGTEAAEASEIIGQLLQHELAGVPADRDKYRKVLEAAHLHAEYLMLADRSAAH
;
A
#
# COMPACT_ATOMS: atom_id res chain seq x y z
N MET A 1 18.73 6.44 -10.11
CA MET A 1 18.50 5.24 -9.27
C MET A 1 17.55 5.61 -8.15
N CYS A 2 16.32 5.08 -8.19
CA CYS A 2 15.19 5.41 -7.31
C CYS A 2 15.33 4.75 -5.91
N THR A 3 16.51 4.80 -5.30
CA THR A 3 16.81 4.11 -4.03
C THR A 3 15.98 4.62 -2.85
N ASN A 4 15.56 5.89 -2.88
CA ASN A 4 14.73 6.48 -1.84
C ASN A 4 13.27 6.00 -1.91
N ALA A 5 12.67 6.01 -3.11
CA ALA A 5 11.27 5.62 -3.31
C ALA A 5 11.00 4.16 -2.88
N MET A 6 11.85 3.23 -3.32
CA MET A 6 11.75 1.83 -2.94
C MET A 6 11.95 1.60 -1.43
N SER A 7 12.86 2.36 -0.79
CA SER A 7 13.06 2.28 0.66
C SER A 7 11.83 2.77 1.43
N ILE A 8 11.25 3.90 1.00
CA ILE A 8 10.00 4.44 1.54
C ILE A 8 8.87 3.43 1.39
N ALA A 9 8.71 2.85 0.20
CA ALA A 9 7.65 1.88 -0.09
C ALA A 9 7.76 0.62 0.76
N ARG A 10 8.97 0.04 0.87
CA ARG A 10 9.21 -1.14 1.71
C ARG A 10 8.94 -0.88 3.19
N ARG A 11 9.28 0.32 3.69
CA ARG A 11 8.99 0.71 5.07
C ARG A 11 7.48 0.75 5.32
N HIS A 12 6.71 1.36 4.42
CA HIS A 12 5.25 1.44 4.55
C HIS A 12 4.60 0.08 4.35
N LEU A 13 5.11 -0.76 3.45
CA LEU A 13 4.68 -2.14 3.29
C LEU A 13 4.85 -2.93 4.60
N GLY A 14 5.99 -2.80 5.28
CA GLY A 14 6.20 -3.43 6.58
C GLY A 14 5.21 -2.99 7.66
N ILE A 15 4.69 -1.76 7.59
CA ILE A 15 3.62 -1.29 8.48
C ILE A 15 2.29 -1.95 8.07
N ILE A 16 1.97 -1.98 6.78
CA ILE A 16 0.75 -2.63 6.26
C ILE A 16 0.71 -4.10 6.66
N VAL A 17 1.81 -4.84 6.50
CA VAL A 17 1.94 -6.25 6.90
C VAL A 17 1.62 -6.44 8.38
N ARG A 18 2.15 -5.59 9.26
CA ARG A 18 1.84 -5.63 10.71
C ARG A 18 0.36 -5.36 10.99
N LEU A 19 -0.25 -4.42 10.26
CA LEU A 19 -1.68 -4.16 10.38
C LEU A 19 -2.51 -5.36 9.90
N CYS A 20 -2.06 -6.06 8.85
CA CYS A 20 -2.69 -7.31 8.43
C CYS A 20 -2.56 -8.40 9.51
N ASP A 21 -1.42 -8.51 10.21
CA ASP A 21 -1.28 -9.42 11.35
C ASP A 21 -2.22 -9.07 12.52
N MET A 22 -2.39 -7.78 12.83
CA MET A 22 -3.34 -7.32 13.85
C MET A 22 -4.80 -7.63 13.46
N SER A 23 -5.12 -7.59 12.16
CA SER A 23 -6.47 -7.92 11.68
C SER A 23 -6.89 -9.37 11.97
N GLU A 24 -5.92 -10.30 12.01
CA GLU A 24 -6.19 -11.69 12.39
C GLU A 24 -6.68 -11.80 13.84
N GLN A 25 -6.29 -10.84 14.68
CA GLN A 25 -6.67 -10.73 16.09
C GLN A 25 -7.96 -9.89 16.29
N ASP A 26 -8.72 -9.66 15.23
CA ASP A 26 -9.96 -8.85 15.23
C ASP A 26 -9.75 -7.36 15.58
N GLU A 27 -8.53 -6.85 15.43
CA GLU A 27 -8.25 -5.43 15.63
C GLU A 27 -8.75 -4.58 14.44
N PRO A 28 -9.39 -3.42 14.69
CA PRO A 28 -9.88 -2.55 13.62
C PRO A 28 -8.74 -1.76 12.96
N VAL A 29 -8.26 -2.24 11.81
CA VAL A 29 -7.09 -1.65 11.11
C VAL A 29 -7.41 -0.90 9.80
N ALA A 30 -8.66 -0.92 9.34
CA ALA A 30 -9.01 -0.47 7.99
C ALA A 30 -8.59 0.98 7.67
N GLU A 31 -8.79 1.92 8.60
CA GLU A 31 -8.40 3.32 8.39
C GLU A 31 -6.88 3.51 8.48
N LEU A 32 -6.20 2.77 9.37
CA LEU A 32 -4.75 2.80 9.49
C LEU A 32 -4.07 2.32 8.20
N VAL A 33 -4.63 1.30 7.56
CA VAL A 33 -4.14 0.78 6.27
C VAL A 33 -4.29 1.84 5.18
N ARG A 34 -5.48 2.45 5.04
CA ARG A 34 -5.70 3.52 4.05
C ARG A 34 -4.78 4.71 4.28
N ALA A 35 -4.63 5.15 5.53
CA ALA A 35 -3.71 6.22 5.88
C ALA A 35 -2.25 5.86 5.55
N THR A 36 -1.83 4.62 5.81
CA THR A 36 -0.47 4.15 5.51
C THR A 36 -0.19 4.14 4.02
N VAL A 37 -1.14 3.70 3.19
CA VAL A 37 -1.04 3.74 1.72
C VAL A 37 -0.92 5.18 1.22
N ARG A 38 -1.79 6.08 1.69
CA ARG A 38 -1.72 7.52 1.33
C ARG A 38 -0.37 8.14 1.71
N ASN A 39 0.10 7.88 2.93
CA ASN A 39 1.37 8.40 3.43
C ASN A 39 2.56 7.85 2.64
N CYS A 40 2.50 6.59 2.21
CA CYS A 40 3.51 5.98 1.34
C CYS A 40 3.65 6.75 0.02
N LEU A 41 2.52 6.97 -0.66
CA LEU A 41 2.47 7.69 -1.93
C LEU A 41 2.96 9.13 -1.77
N LEU A 42 2.44 9.85 -0.77
CA LEU A 42 2.86 11.23 -0.50
C LEU A 42 4.35 11.31 -0.18
N ALA A 43 4.88 10.40 0.64
CA ALA A 43 6.29 10.37 0.99
C ALA A 43 7.18 10.15 -0.25
N MET A 44 6.81 9.23 -1.15
CA MET A 44 7.53 9.03 -2.41
C MET A 44 7.46 10.28 -3.31
N GLN A 45 6.28 10.89 -3.44
CA GLN A 45 6.12 12.10 -4.25
C GLN A 45 6.92 13.29 -3.72
N THR A 46 6.91 13.51 -2.40
CA THR A 46 7.74 14.55 -1.77
C THR A 46 9.25 14.30 -1.93
N ALA A 47 9.65 13.04 -2.12
CA ALA A 47 11.02 12.65 -2.44
C ALA A 47 11.35 12.77 -3.94
N GLY A 48 10.42 13.25 -4.77
CA GLY A 48 10.59 13.49 -6.20
C GLY A 48 10.16 12.33 -7.10
N THR A 49 9.41 11.35 -6.61
CA THR A 49 8.85 10.26 -7.43
C THR A 49 7.54 10.70 -8.07
N GLU A 50 7.38 10.46 -9.37
CA GLU A 50 6.13 10.76 -10.08
C GLU A 50 4.96 9.96 -9.48
N ALA A 51 3.76 10.54 -9.43
CA ALA A 51 2.61 9.90 -8.78
C ALA A 51 2.27 8.52 -9.37
N ALA A 52 2.37 8.37 -10.70
CA ALA A 52 2.15 7.09 -11.37
C ALA A 52 3.23 6.04 -11.01
N GLU A 53 4.50 6.45 -10.96
CA GLU A 53 5.62 5.58 -10.55
C GLU A 53 5.46 5.16 -9.08
N ALA A 54 5.10 6.10 -8.19
CA ALA A 54 4.84 5.85 -6.78
C ALA A 54 3.73 4.80 -6.58
N SER A 55 2.61 4.93 -7.31
CA SER A 55 1.52 3.95 -7.28
C SER A 55 1.91 2.60 -7.84
N GLU A 56 2.68 2.56 -8.93
CA GLU A 56 3.17 1.30 -9.50
C GLU A 56 4.09 0.56 -8.52
N ILE A 57 5.04 1.26 -7.89
CA ILE A 57 5.98 0.68 -6.92
C ILE A 57 5.23 0.02 -5.76
N ILE A 58 4.33 0.74 -5.09
CA ILE A 58 3.61 0.18 -3.94
C ILE A 58 2.60 -0.89 -4.38
N GLY A 59 1.97 -0.73 -5.55
CA GLY A 59 1.05 -1.71 -6.12
C GLY A 59 1.72 -3.06 -6.36
N GLN A 60 2.89 -3.07 -7.01
CA GLN A 60 3.68 -4.29 -7.25
C GLN A 60 4.12 -4.96 -5.94
N LEU A 61 4.54 -4.18 -4.94
CA LEU A 61 4.91 -4.71 -3.63
C LEU A 61 3.73 -5.37 -2.92
N LEU A 62 2.56 -4.72 -2.92
CA LEU A 62 1.34 -5.27 -2.31
C LEU A 62 0.89 -6.56 -3.02
N GLN A 63 0.97 -6.59 -4.35
CA GLN A 63 0.64 -7.77 -5.13
C GLN A 63 1.62 -8.93 -4.87
N HIS A 64 2.91 -8.65 -4.77
CA HIS A 64 3.92 -9.64 -4.41
C HIS A 64 3.65 -10.24 -3.02
N GLU A 65 3.38 -9.40 -2.02
CA GLU A 65 3.02 -9.88 -0.69
C GLU A 65 1.73 -10.71 -0.73
N LEU A 66 0.72 -10.28 -1.48
CA LEU A 66 -0.55 -10.99 -1.62
C LEU A 66 -0.38 -12.40 -2.18
N ALA A 67 0.48 -12.56 -3.18
CA ALA A 67 0.82 -13.86 -3.77
C ALA A 67 1.50 -14.81 -2.78
N GLY A 68 2.16 -14.27 -1.75
CA GLY A 68 2.82 -15.03 -0.69
C GLY A 68 1.92 -15.40 0.50
N VAL A 69 0.67 -14.90 0.56
CA VAL A 69 -0.21 -15.10 1.71
C VAL A 69 -0.74 -16.54 1.76
N PRO A 70 -0.50 -17.28 2.86
CA PRO A 70 -1.08 -18.60 3.08
C PRO A 70 -2.62 -18.61 2.98
N ALA A 71 -3.20 -19.73 2.56
CA ALA A 71 -4.64 -19.84 2.30
C ALA A 71 -5.51 -19.77 3.56
N ASP A 72 -4.94 -19.95 4.74
CA ASP A 72 -5.60 -19.93 6.05
C ASP A 72 -5.66 -18.53 6.70
N ARG A 73 -5.06 -17.51 6.06
CA ARG A 73 -5.03 -16.12 6.56
C ARG A 73 -6.02 -15.21 5.83
N ASP A 74 -7.30 -15.50 5.98
CA ASP A 74 -8.38 -14.81 5.25
C ASP A 74 -8.50 -13.32 5.59
N LYS A 75 -8.36 -12.92 6.86
CA LYS A 75 -8.50 -11.51 7.27
C LYS A 75 -7.31 -10.69 6.79
N TYR A 76 -6.11 -11.24 6.95
CA TYR A 76 -4.86 -10.71 6.42
C TYR A 76 -5.00 -10.45 4.91
N ARG A 77 -5.46 -11.46 4.16
CA ARG A 77 -5.64 -11.37 2.71
C ARG A 77 -6.59 -10.23 2.33
N LYS A 78 -7.77 -10.16 2.97
CA LYS A 78 -8.76 -9.11 2.72
C LYS A 78 -8.22 -7.71 3.00
N VAL A 79 -7.44 -7.55 4.08
CA VAL A 79 -6.83 -6.26 4.41
C VAL A 79 -5.78 -5.86 3.38
N LEU A 80 -4.97 -6.82 2.92
CA LEU A 80 -3.95 -6.57 1.90
C LEU A 80 -4.54 -6.26 0.52
N GLU A 81 -5.61 -6.97 0.12
CA GLU A 81 -6.40 -6.66 -1.07
C GLU A 81 -7.01 -5.26 -1.00
N ALA A 82 -7.56 -4.88 0.16
CA ALA A 82 -8.09 -3.54 0.36
C ALA A 82 -7.00 -2.46 0.27
N ALA A 83 -5.79 -2.74 0.77
CA ALA A 83 -4.65 -1.83 0.62
C ALA A 83 -4.27 -1.64 -0.86
N HIS A 84 -4.23 -2.73 -1.63
CA HIS A 84 -3.92 -2.71 -3.05
C HIS A 84 -4.95 -1.92 -3.85
N LEU A 85 -6.24 -2.25 -3.68
CA LEU A 85 -7.35 -1.54 -4.31
C LEU A 85 -7.34 -0.04 -3.95
N HIS A 86 -6.98 0.30 -2.71
CA HIS A 86 -6.89 1.70 -2.31
C HIS A 86 -5.76 2.46 -3.03
N ALA A 87 -4.61 1.83 -3.24
CA ALA A 87 -3.51 2.42 -4.00
C ALA A 87 -3.91 2.69 -5.46
N GLU A 88 -4.62 1.74 -6.09
CA GLU A 88 -5.17 1.91 -7.45
C GLU A 88 -6.23 3.01 -7.52
N TYR A 89 -7.13 3.08 -6.53
CA TYR A 89 -8.14 4.12 -6.45
C TYR A 89 -7.52 5.52 -6.39
N LEU A 90 -6.50 5.70 -5.55
CA LEU A 90 -5.82 7.00 -5.41
C LEU A 90 -5.12 7.42 -6.70
N MET A 91 -4.49 6.46 -7.40
CA MET A 91 -3.89 6.69 -8.71
C MET A 91 -4.93 7.18 -9.74
N LEU A 92 -6.12 6.59 -9.76
CA LEU A 92 -7.18 6.99 -10.67
C LEU A 92 -7.76 8.36 -10.29
N ALA A 93 -7.98 8.61 -9.00
CA ALA A 93 -8.49 9.87 -8.50
C ALA A 93 -7.55 11.05 -8.82
N ASP A 94 -6.23 10.86 -8.69
CA ASP A 94 -5.23 11.87 -9.01
C ASP A 94 -5.25 12.25 -10.50
N ARG A 95 -5.40 11.25 -11.39
CA ARG A 95 -5.55 11.48 -12.85
C ARG A 95 -6.81 12.27 -13.20
N SER A 96 -7.91 12.03 -12.49
CA SER A 96 -9.17 12.76 -12.71
C SER A 96 -9.14 14.20 -12.21
N ALA A 97 -8.29 14.53 -11.24
CA ALA A 97 -8.13 15.91 -10.73
C ALA A 97 -7.20 16.78 -11.58
N ALA A 98 -6.38 16.17 -12.44
CA ALA A 98 -5.45 16.85 -13.35
C ALA A 98 -6.06 17.23 -14.72
N HIS A 99 -7.35 16.96 -14.93
CA HIS A 99 -8.12 17.26 -16.14
C HIS A 99 -9.28 18.22 -15.84
#